data_AF-A0A7Z7B4U2-F1
#
_entry.id   AF-A0A7Z7B4U2-F1
#
_cell.length_a   1.000
_cell.length_b   1.000
_cell.length_c   1.000
_cell.angle_alpha   90.00
_cell.angle_beta   90.00
_cell.angle_gamma   90.00
#
_symmetry.space_group_name_H-M   'P 1'
#
loop_
_entity.id
_entity.type
_entity.pdbx_description
1 polymer ?
#
loop_
_entity_poly.entity_id
_entity_poly.type
_entity_poly.pdbx_seq_one_letter_code
_entity_poly.pdbx_strand_id
1 'polypeptide(L)'
;MDIRQSSERVADVPAKVAPTRSALEVHSTFERFIDLASKLAALGAKVGVFIGGLCFGIYCVRIGYFPSDVSIGDGFLFLVMACSFGMLYLVLVASLVGLGIVASPGLRPIFKWIGHAISKWKSRQGLGSHTFNRTAAVNEWAGFDSSAIPFAIVGVLFIWGFARINVAALWTLPLSAVSLYVLYSVYWNNDRKLTAIVKRRTSPIVQAHESALVEDIERLRRIRNQAIFFMLATPMLVTGVMSSVLDGAMRAVNLRQDHAIVYLAPPYSNLLPTYPMSNAMKGYAEIKDATVLLHGIGKNTVLSAKLDRETRELVVPDDKLIISRK
;
A
#
# COMPACT_ATOMS: atom_id res chain seq x y z
N MET A 1 78.70 24.86 -48.80
CA MET A 1 77.72 25.80 -49.39
C MET A 1 76.44 25.01 -49.58
N ASP A 2 75.37 25.46 -48.94
CA ASP A 2 74.09 24.78 -48.69
C ASP A 2 73.42 24.10 -49.89
N ILE A 3 72.90 22.88 -49.68
CA ILE A 3 71.81 22.31 -50.49
C ILE A 3 70.80 21.60 -49.57
N ARG A 4 69.74 22.37 -49.26
CA ARG A 4 68.30 22.03 -49.28
C ARG A 4 67.81 20.68 -48.74
N GLN A 5 67.05 20.84 -47.65
CA GLN A 5 65.86 20.08 -47.25
C GLN A 5 65.04 19.52 -48.43
N SER A 6 64.71 18.23 -48.36
CA SER A 6 63.48 17.66 -48.92
C SER A 6 62.75 16.93 -47.80
N SER A 7 61.72 17.58 -47.28
CA SER A 7 60.76 17.05 -46.31
C SER A 7 59.63 16.40 -47.11
N GLU A 8 59.60 15.07 -47.15
CA GLU A 8 58.48 14.30 -47.68
C GLU A 8 57.34 14.30 -46.66
N ARG A 9 56.19 14.79 -47.11
CA ARG A 9 54.91 14.77 -46.40
C ARG A 9 54.46 13.33 -46.20
N VAL A 10 54.41 12.87 -44.95
CA VAL A 10 53.53 11.77 -44.56
C VAL A 10 52.20 12.38 -44.14
N ALA A 11 51.15 12.05 -44.88
CA ALA A 11 49.79 12.52 -44.63
C ALA A 11 49.26 11.95 -43.30
N ASP A 12 48.92 12.85 -42.39
CA ASP A 12 48.12 12.57 -41.19
C ASP A 12 46.71 12.13 -41.62
N VAL A 13 46.41 10.84 -41.43
CA VAL A 13 45.04 10.33 -41.38
C VAL A 13 44.56 10.54 -39.95
N PRO A 14 43.53 11.37 -39.68
CA PRO A 14 43.06 11.56 -38.33
C PRO A 14 42.46 10.25 -37.81
N ALA A 15 43.14 9.66 -36.82
CA ALA A 15 42.63 8.54 -36.05
C ALA A 15 41.27 8.93 -35.46
N LYS A 16 40.22 8.25 -35.92
CA LYS A 16 38.87 8.33 -35.35
C LYS A 16 38.97 7.84 -33.89
N VAL A 17 39.07 8.79 -32.97
CA VAL A 17 39.15 8.55 -31.53
C VAL A 17 37.97 7.68 -31.12
N ALA A 18 38.25 6.42 -30.80
CA ALA A 18 37.25 5.51 -30.27
C ALA A 18 36.71 6.06 -28.94
N PRO A 19 35.39 6.10 -28.72
CA PRO A 19 34.83 6.65 -27.50
C PRO A 19 35.34 5.89 -26.28
N THR A 20 35.77 6.66 -25.28
CA THR A 20 36.30 6.19 -24.00
C THR A 20 35.33 5.22 -23.32
N ARG A 21 35.84 4.06 -22.92
CA ARG A 21 35.11 2.90 -22.36
C ARG A 21 34.12 3.26 -21.23
N SER A 22 34.38 4.34 -20.49
CA SER A 22 33.51 4.87 -19.43
C SER A 22 32.19 5.46 -19.94
N ALA A 23 32.17 6.11 -21.12
CA ALA A 23 30.95 6.67 -21.70
C ALA A 23 30.00 5.57 -22.21
N LEU A 24 30.56 4.47 -22.74
CA LEU A 24 29.81 3.29 -23.17
C LEU A 24 29.18 2.52 -21.99
N GLU A 25 29.86 2.46 -20.84
CA GLU A 25 29.31 1.83 -19.62
C GLU A 25 28.19 2.66 -18.98
N VAL A 26 28.32 3.99 -18.93
CA VAL A 26 27.26 4.87 -18.42
C VAL A 26 26.04 4.87 -19.35
N HIS A 27 26.24 4.87 -20.66
CA HIS A 27 25.14 4.81 -21.62
C HIS A 27 24.37 3.49 -21.52
N SER A 28 25.08 2.35 -21.48
CA SER A 28 24.45 1.03 -21.39
C SER A 28 23.76 0.75 -20.04
N THR A 29 24.27 1.29 -18.93
CA THR A 29 23.58 1.21 -17.63
C THR A 29 22.31 2.06 -17.58
N PHE A 30 22.34 3.23 -18.21
CA PHE A 30 21.18 4.12 -18.33
C PHE A 30 20.08 3.52 -19.22
N GLU A 31 20.43 2.94 -20.38
CA GLU A 31 19.47 2.22 -21.23
C GLU A 31 18.82 1.06 -20.49
N ARG A 32 19.61 0.24 -19.78
CA ARG A 32 19.10 -0.85 -18.94
C ARG A 32 18.16 -0.34 -17.84
N PHE A 33 18.47 0.81 -17.24
CA PHE A 33 17.60 1.42 -16.24
C PHE A 33 16.27 1.86 -16.84
N ILE A 34 16.28 2.52 -18.00
CA ILE A 34 15.05 2.91 -18.71
C ILE A 34 14.24 1.68 -19.12
N ASP A 35 14.89 0.64 -19.65
CA ASP A 35 14.24 -0.61 -20.04
C ASP A 35 13.62 -1.33 -18.84
N LEU A 36 14.29 -1.33 -17.69
CA LEU A 36 13.73 -1.88 -16.46
C LEU A 36 12.57 -1.03 -15.95
N ALA A 37 12.70 0.29 -15.97
CA ALA A 37 11.66 1.21 -15.56
C ALA A 37 10.41 1.09 -16.44
N SER A 38 10.57 0.97 -17.77
CA SER A 38 9.46 0.82 -18.70
C SER A 38 8.77 -0.53 -18.54
N LYS A 39 9.52 -1.62 -18.37
CA LYS A 39 8.96 -2.97 -18.08
C LYS A 39 8.22 -2.99 -16.75
N LEU A 40 8.79 -2.39 -15.71
CA LEU A 40 8.15 -2.28 -14.39
C LEU A 40 6.91 -1.41 -14.43
N ALA A 41 6.93 -0.29 -15.17
CA ALA A 41 5.77 0.57 -15.35
C ALA A 41 4.64 -0.17 -16.10
N ALA A 42 4.97 -0.91 -17.17
CA ALA A 42 3.99 -1.69 -17.92
C ALA A 42 3.37 -2.82 -17.08
N LEU A 43 4.18 -3.53 -16.30
CA LEU A 43 3.70 -4.56 -15.36
C LEU A 43 2.86 -3.94 -14.24
N GLY A 44 3.35 -2.83 -13.67
CA GLY A 44 2.66 -2.08 -12.63
C GLY A 44 1.32 -1.53 -13.09
N ALA A 45 1.22 -1.05 -14.33
CA ALA A 45 -0.03 -0.60 -14.92
C ALA A 45 -1.04 -1.76 -15.09
N LYS A 46 -0.59 -2.92 -15.60
CA LYS A 46 -1.46 -4.09 -15.74
C LYS A 46 -1.99 -4.58 -14.39
N VAL A 47 -1.10 -4.71 -13.41
CA VAL A 47 -1.46 -5.11 -12.05
C VAL A 47 -2.33 -4.04 -11.37
N GLY A 48 -2.00 -2.76 -11.56
CA GLY A 48 -2.73 -1.62 -11.01
C GLY A 48 -4.17 -1.55 -11.53
N VAL A 49 -4.38 -1.69 -12.84
CA VAL A 49 -5.73 -1.75 -13.43
C VAL A 49 -6.52 -2.94 -12.88
N PHE A 50 -5.88 -4.11 -12.72
CA PHE A 50 -6.55 -5.27 -12.12
C PHE A 50 -6.95 -5.03 -10.66
N ILE A 51 -6.03 -4.50 -9.83
CA ILE A 51 -6.31 -4.18 -8.43
C ILE A 51 -7.39 -3.10 -8.33
N GLY A 52 -7.30 -2.05 -9.14
CA GLY A 52 -8.28 -0.95 -9.17
C GLY A 52 -9.66 -1.41 -9.59
N GLY A 53 -9.74 -2.24 -10.64
CA GLY A 53 -10.99 -2.87 -11.07
C GLY A 53 -11.57 -3.78 -9.99
N LEU A 54 -10.74 -4.53 -9.26
CA LEU A 54 -11.20 -5.35 -8.14
C LEU A 54 -11.72 -4.48 -6.98
N CYS A 55 -10.99 -3.43 -6.59
CA CYS A 55 -11.42 -2.47 -5.59
C CYS A 55 -12.76 -1.82 -5.98
N PHE A 56 -12.90 -1.40 -7.23
CA PHE A 56 -14.12 -0.82 -7.76
C PHE A 56 -15.28 -1.82 -7.76
N GLY A 57 -15.04 -3.06 -8.18
CA GLY A 57 -16.04 -4.12 -8.17
C GLY A 57 -16.55 -4.43 -6.76
N ILE A 58 -15.63 -4.56 -5.79
CA ILE A 58 -15.98 -4.74 -4.37
C ILE A 58 -16.79 -3.55 -3.86
N TYR A 59 -16.43 -2.32 -4.26
CA TYR A 59 -17.18 -1.13 -3.91
C TYR A 59 -18.60 -1.14 -4.49
N CYS A 60 -18.76 -1.48 -5.77
CA CYS A 60 -20.06 -1.58 -6.46
C CYS A 60 -20.98 -2.59 -5.79
N VAL A 61 -20.45 -3.77 -5.44
CA VAL A 61 -21.21 -4.80 -4.69
C VAL A 61 -21.68 -4.25 -3.35
N ARG A 62 -20.85 -3.44 -2.68
CA ARG A 62 -21.20 -2.86 -1.37
C ARG A 62 -22.30 -1.82 -1.44
N ILE A 63 -22.35 -1.02 -2.51
CA ILE A 63 -23.40 -0.02 -2.75
C ILE A 63 -24.61 -0.61 -3.49
N GLY A 64 -24.63 -1.90 -3.80
CA GLY A 64 -25.74 -2.54 -4.51
C GLY A 64 -25.98 -2.04 -5.95
N TYR A 65 -25.02 -1.31 -6.53
CA TYR A 65 -25.15 -0.68 -7.84
C TYR A 65 -23.87 -0.86 -8.66
N PHE A 66 -24.03 -1.31 -9.91
CA PHE A 66 -22.96 -1.36 -10.88
C PHE A 66 -23.28 -0.37 -12.02
N PRO A 67 -22.39 0.58 -12.34
CA PRO A 67 -22.67 1.57 -13.36
C PRO A 67 -22.82 0.94 -14.74
N SER A 68 -23.91 1.32 -15.42
CA SER A 68 -24.09 1.09 -16.84
C SER A 68 -23.11 1.99 -17.62
N ASP A 69 -22.48 1.46 -18.67
CA ASP A 69 -21.51 2.15 -19.53
C ASP A 69 -20.08 2.33 -18.99
N VAL A 70 -19.62 1.46 -18.09
CA VAL A 70 -18.17 1.37 -17.79
C VAL A 70 -17.43 0.90 -19.03
N SER A 71 -16.53 1.73 -19.54
CA SER A 71 -15.74 1.42 -20.73
C SER A 71 -14.35 0.90 -20.36
N ILE A 72 -13.73 0.16 -21.27
CA ILE A 72 -12.29 -0.16 -21.19
C ILE A 72 -11.46 1.15 -21.13
N GLY A 73 -12.00 2.25 -21.68
CA GLY A 73 -11.42 3.60 -21.57
C GLY A 73 -11.28 4.11 -20.13
N ASP A 74 -12.05 3.59 -19.17
CA ASP A 74 -11.98 3.97 -17.76
C ASP A 74 -10.79 3.30 -17.03
N GLY A 75 -9.96 2.54 -17.74
CA GLY A 75 -8.77 1.89 -17.18
C GLY A 75 -7.82 2.85 -16.46
N PHE A 76 -7.75 4.12 -16.89
CA PHE A 76 -7.00 5.15 -16.17
C PHE A 76 -7.61 5.46 -14.79
N LEU A 77 -8.95 5.55 -14.68
CA LEU A 77 -9.62 5.76 -13.39
C LEU A 77 -9.36 4.59 -12.44
N PHE A 78 -9.35 3.35 -12.95
CA PHE A 78 -8.95 2.19 -12.13
C PHE A 78 -7.50 2.27 -11.67
N LEU A 79 -6.58 2.75 -12.51
CA LEU A 79 -5.19 2.96 -12.11
C LEU A 79 -5.07 4.01 -10.99
N VAL A 80 -5.74 5.16 -11.14
CA VAL A 80 -5.75 6.22 -10.13
C VAL A 80 -6.36 5.70 -8.82
N MET A 81 -7.47 4.96 -8.90
CA MET A 81 -8.09 4.32 -7.74
C MET A 81 -7.16 3.33 -7.04
N ALA A 82 -6.47 2.48 -7.79
CA ALA A 82 -5.50 1.54 -7.24
C ALA A 82 -4.36 2.26 -6.53
N CYS A 83 -3.87 3.37 -7.10
CA CYS A 83 -2.84 4.21 -6.48
C CYS A 83 -3.34 4.86 -5.19
N SER A 84 -4.55 5.45 -5.20
CA SER A 84 -5.13 6.08 -4.01
C SER A 84 -5.38 5.07 -2.89
N PHE A 85 -5.96 3.92 -3.22
CA PHE A 85 -6.18 2.83 -2.28
C PHE A 85 -4.85 2.30 -1.73
N GLY A 86 -3.89 1.99 -2.62
CA GLY A 86 -2.57 1.48 -2.25
C GLY A 86 -1.80 2.45 -1.36
N MET A 87 -1.85 3.75 -1.65
CA MET A 87 -1.20 4.79 -0.84
C MET A 87 -1.80 4.87 0.56
N LEU A 88 -3.13 4.98 0.68
CA LEU A 88 -3.81 5.00 1.98
C LEU A 88 -3.53 3.71 2.78
N TYR A 89 -3.54 2.57 2.10
CA TYR A 89 -3.24 1.28 2.70
C TYR A 89 -1.80 1.21 3.23
N LEU A 90 -0.81 1.63 2.44
CA LEU A 90 0.59 1.65 2.86
C LEU A 90 0.83 2.58 4.05
N VAL A 91 0.20 3.76 4.06
CA VAL A 91 0.27 4.69 5.19
C VAL A 91 -0.34 4.05 6.44
N LEU A 92 -1.48 3.36 6.30
CA LEU A 92 -2.09 2.61 7.39
C LEU A 92 -1.13 1.52 7.93
N VAL A 93 -0.58 0.65 7.06
CA VAL A 93 0.34 -0.42 7.48
C VAL A 93 1.59 0.16 8.16
N ALA A 94 2.23 1.17 7.57
CA ALA A 94 3.40 1.81 8.14
C ALA A 94 3.11 2.42 9.51
N SER A 95 1.95 3.06 9.67
CA SER A 95 1.53 3.65 10.94
C SER A 95 1.29 2.59 12.03
N LEU A 96 0.70 1.44 11.67
CA LEU A 96 0.47 0.33 12.60
C LEU A 96 1.77 -0.40 12.98
N VAL A 97 2.69 -0.57 12.02
CA VAL A 97 4.05 -1.08 12.31
C VAL A 97 4.77 -0.14 13.27
N GLY A 98 4.73 1.17 13.00
CA GLY A 98 5.33 2.19 13.86
C GLY A 98 4.74 2.16 15.27
N LEU A 99 3.42 2.05 15.38
CA LEU A 99 2.72 1.91 16.66
C LEU A 99 3.17 0.64 17.41
N GLY A 100 3.30 -0.49 16.72
CA GLY A 100 3.78 -1.74 17.30
C GLY A 100 5.22 -1.63 17.83
N ILE A 101 6.11 -0.94 17.11
CA ILE A 101 7.49 -0.68 17.54
C ILE A 101 7.53 0.20 18.79
N VAL A 102 6.74 1.28 18.82
CA VAL A 102 6.65 2.17 19.99
C VAL A 102 6.06 1.45 21.21
N ALA A 103 5.11 0.54 21.00
CA ALA A 103 4.55 -0.30 22.07
C ALA A 103 5.52 -1.41 22.55
N SER A 104 6.66 -1.61 21.88
CA SER A 104 7.59 -2.70 22.19
C SER A 104 8.10 -2.76 23.63
N PRO A 105 8.37 -1.65 24.37
CA PRO A 105 8.82 -1.74 25.76
C PRO A 105 7.82 -2.45 26.66
N GLY A 106 6.52 -2.26 26.41
CA GLY A 106 5.43 -2.94 27.12
C GLY A 106 5.19 -4.37 26.65
N LEU A 107 5.35 -4.65 25.34
CA LEU A 107 5.08 -5.97 24.77
C LEU A 107 6.18 -7.01 25.06
N ARG A 108 7.45 -6.60 25.11
CA ARG A 108 8.59 -7.47 25.35
C ARG A 108 8.50 -8.31 26.65
N PRO A 109 8.19 -7.75 27.83
CA PRO A 109 8.07 -8.54 29.06
C PRO A 109 6.93 -9.57 28.94
N ILE A 110 5.82 -9.18 28.31
CA ILE A 110 4.66 -10.05 28.07
C ILE A 110 5.07 -11.26 27.22
N PHE A 111 5.76 -11.03 26.10
CA PHE A 111 6.21 -12.12 25.23
C PHE A 111 7.25 -13.04 25.88
N LYS A 112 8.17 -12.50 26.70
CA LYS A 112 9.11 -13.32 27.48
C LYS A 112 8.38 -14.20 28.49
N TRP A 113 7.38 -13.64 29.17
CA TRP A 113 6.57 -14.37 30.14
C TRP A 113 5.76 -15.49 29.47
N ILE A 114 5.12 -15.21 28.33
CA ILE A 114 4.40 -16.21 27.52
C ILE A 114 5.36 -17.32 27.06
N GLY A 115 6.54 -16.96 26.55
CA GLY A 115 7.55 -17.94 26.14
C GLY A 115 7.98 -18.87 27.28
N HIS A 116 8.15 -18.32 28.49
CA HIS A 116 8.47 -19.11 29.68
C HIS A 116 7.29 -20.01 30.13
N ALA A 117 6.05 -19.51 30.05
CA ALA A 117 4.87 -20.30 30.37
C ALA A 117 4.70 -21.48 29.41
N ILE A 118 4.91 -21.27 28.10
CA ILE A 118 4.83 -22.31 27.08
C ILE A 118 5.95 -23.33 27.27
N SER A 119 7.19 -22.89 27.51
CA SER A 119 8.31 -23.83 27.70
C SER A 119 8.12 -24.67 28.96
N LYS A 120 7.61 -24.08 30.05
CA LYS A 120 7.28 -24.78 31.29
C LYS A 120 6.13 -25.78 31.10
N TRP A 121 5.11 -25.43 30.31
CA TRP A 121 4.00 -26.33 30.00
C TRP A 121 4.44 -27.50 29.10
N LYS A 122 5.25 -27.23 28.07
CA LYS A 122 5.79 -28.26 27.16
C LYS A 122 6.77 -29.20 27.87
N SER A 123 7.57 -28.68 28.80
CA SER A 123 8.43 -29.48 29.67
C SER A 123 7.64 -30.39 30.62
N ARG A 124 6.40 -30.04 30.98
CA ARG A 124 5.51 -30.90 31.78
C ARG A 124 4.85 -32.01 30.96
N GLN A 125 4.73 -31.85 29.64
CA GLN A 125 4.16 -32.86 28.74
C GLN A 125 5.18 -33.88 28.21
N GLY A 126 6.43 -33.86 28.69
CA GLY A 126 7.46 -34.83 28.29
C GLY A 126 7.90 -34.74 26.82
N LEU A 127 7.48 -33.70 26.09
CA LEU A 127 7.77 -33.52 24.67
C LEU A 127 9.19 -32.92 24.48
N GLY A 128 10.20 -33.76 24.72
CA GLY A 128 11.58 -33.70 24.25
C GLY A 128 12.21 -32.33 24.03
N SER A 129 13.07 -31.92 24.98
CA SER A 129 13.94 -30.74 24.94
C SER A 129 15.08 -30.80 23.90
N HIS A 130 15.20 -31.86 23.09
CA HIS A 130 16.38 -32.10 22.26
C HIS A 130 16.42 -31.39 20.90
N THR A 131 15.32 -30.81 20.41
CA THR A 131 15.31 -30.11 19.10
C THR A 131 15.10 -28.60 19.20
N PHE A 132 14.78 -28.05 20.38
CA PHE A 132 14.53 -26.61 20.51
C PHE A 132 15.81 -25.78 20.69
N ASN A 133 16.93 -26.40 21.11
CA ASN A 133 18.16 -25.66 21.43
C ASN A 133 19.05 -25.29 20.23
N ARG A 134 18.77 -25.76 19.01
CA ARG A 134 19.65 -25.46 17.84
C ARG A 134 19.08 -24.49 16.83
N THR A 135 17.77 -24.21 16.86
CA THR A 135 17.12 -23.29 15.91
C THR A 135 16.30 -22.19 16.57
N ALA A 136 16.06 -22.25 17.88
CA ALA A 136 15.73 -21.08 18.67
C ALA A 136 17.01 -20.29 18.95
N ALA A 137 17.66 -19.80 17.88
CA ALA A 137 18.32 -18.51 17.96
C ALA A 137 17.21 -17.56 18.42
N VAL A 138 17.13 -17.33 19.73
CA VAL A 138 16.18 -16.47 20.41
C VAL A 138 16.04 -15.25 19.53
N ASN A 139 14.90 -15.14 18.83
CA ASN A 139 14.71 -14.03 17.90
C ASN A 139 14.90 -12.77 18.73
N GLU A 140 15.94 -11.99 18.42
CA GLU A 140 16.15 -10.72 19.09
C GLU A 140 14.96 -9.84 18.74
N TRP A 141 14.14 -9.56 19.76
CA TRP A 141 12.95 -8.74 19.60
C TRP A 141 13.36 -7.36 19.10
N ALA A 142 12.68 -6.85 18.07
CA ALA A 142 12.97 -5.54 17.49
C ALA A 142 13.01 -4.46 18.59
N GLY A 143 14.04 -3.62 18.54
CA GLY A 143 14.30 -2.47 19.41
C GLY A 143 13.14 -1.48 19.47
N PHE A 144 13.05 -0.72 20.55
CA PHE A 144 12.40 0.58 20.45
C PHE A 144 13.26 1.46 19.54
N ASP A 145 12.63 2.09 18.56
CA ASP A 145 13.29 3.01 17.64
C ASP A 145 12.52 4.34 17.67
N SER A 146 13.21 5.42 18.00
CA SER A 146 12.63 6.77 18.08
C SER A 146 12.11 7.27 16.73
N SER A 147 12.64 6.75 15.61
CA SER A 147 12.16 7.12 14.27
C SER A 147 10.73 6.64 13.98
N ALA A 148 10.22 5.67 14.74
CA ALA A 148 8.86 5.13 14.58
C ALA A 148 7.77 6.00 15.24
N ILE A 149 8.14 6.94 16.11
CA ILE A 149 7.21 7.81 16.84
C ILE A 149 6.23 8.58 15.93
N PRO A 150 6.66 9.29 14.87
CA PRO A 150 5.72 10.02 14.01
C PRO A 150 4.70 9.09 13.35
N PHE A 151 5.13 7.90 12.92
CA PHE A 151 4.23 6.89 12.35
C PHE A 151 3.25 6.35 13.39
N ALA A 152 3.69 6.14 14.63
CA ALA A 152 2.84 5.71 15.72
C ALA A 152 1.74 6.75 16.05
N ILE A 153 2.07 8.05 16.01
CA ILE A 153 1.07 9.13 16.21
C ILE A 153 -0.02 9.04 15.14
N VAL A 154 0.36 8.88 13.87
CA VAL A 154 -0.58 8.67 12.77
C VAL A 154 -1.42 7.40 13.00
N GLY A 155 -0.81 6.34 13.53
CA GLY A 155 -1.51 5.10 13.87
C GLY A 155 -2.58 5.28 14.94
N VAL A 156 -2.29 6.06 15.99
CA VAL A 156 -3.28 6.43 17.02
C VAL A 156 -4.41 7.25 16.43
N LEU A 157 -4.11 8.19 15.52
CA LEU A 157 -5.14 8.97 14.81
C LEU A 157 -6.05 8.08 13.96
N PHE A 158 -5.50 7.07 13.27
CA PHE A 158 -6.31 6.08 12.56
C PHE A 158 -7.19 5.27 13.50
N ILE A 159 -6.66 4.80 14.63
CA ILE A 159 -7.46 4.08 15.63
C ILE A 159 -8.63 4.94 16.09
N TRP A 160 -8.36 6.19 16.47
CA TRP A 160 -9.40 7.12 16.91
C TRP A 160 -10.41 7.42 15.80
N GLY A 161 -9.96 7.66 14.58
CA GLY A 161 -10.81 7.94 13.43
C GLY A 161 -11.71 6.76 13.06
N PHE A 162 -11.17 5.56 12.95
CA PHE A 162 -11.95 4.36 12.63
C PHE A 162 -12.85 3.92 13.79
N ALA A 163 -12.47 4.17 15.05
CA ALA A 163 -13.30 3.89 16.22
C ALA A 163 -14.63 4.66 16.21
N ARG A 164 -14.68 5.84 15.59
CA ARG A 164 -15.92 6.61 15.40
C ARG A 164 -16.89 5.95 14.44
N ILE A 165 -16.38 5.16 13.48
CA ILE A 165 -17.17 4.49 12.45
C ILE A 165 -17.55 3.08 12.90
N ASN A 166 -16.58 2.35 13.46
CA ASN A 166 -16.75 0.98 13.90
C ASN A 166 -16.05 0.76 15.24
N VAL A 167 -16.83 0.48 16.28
CA VAL A 167 -16.32 0.24 17.64
C VAL A 167 -15.34 -0.95 17.69
N ALA A 168 -15.50 -1.95 16.80
CA ALA A 168 -14.58 -3.08 16.71
C ALA A 168 -13.14 -2.64 16.38
N ALA A 169 -12.96 -1.51 15.68
CA ALA A 169 -11.66 -0.96 15.33
C ALA A 169 -10.79 -0.64 16.56
N LEU A 170 -11.39 -0.36 17.72
CA LEU A 170 -10.68 -0.13 18.98
C LEU A 170 -9.90 -1.35 19.46
N TRP A 171 -10.33 -2.55 19.10
CA TRP A 171 -9.67 -3.79 19.51
C TRP A 171 -8.89 -4.41 18.35
N THR A 172 -9.43 -4.38 17.13
CA THR A 172 -8.80 -5.03 15.98
C THR A 172 -7.54 -4.30 15.50
N LEU A 173 -7.51 -2.96 15.55
CA LEU A 173 -6.35 -2.19 15.11
C LEU A 173 -5.15 -2.32 16.07
N PRO A 174 -5.29 -2.16 17.41
CA PRO A 174 -4.18 -2.43 18.32
C PRO A 174 -3.69 -3.88 18.25
N LEU A 175 -4.60 -4.85 18.14
CA LEU A 175 -4.22 -6.26 17.97
C LEU A 175 -3.41 -6.48 16.69
N SER A 176 -3.81 -5.84 15.59
CA SER A 176 -3.07 -5.86 14.33
C SER A 176 -1.68 -5.23 14.47
N ALA A 177 -1.54 -4.13 15.23
CA ALA A 177 -0.24 -3.51 15.50
C ALA A 177 0.70 -4.45 16.28
N VAL A 178 0.17 -5.21 17.25
CA VAL A 178 0.92 -6.25 17.96
C VAL A 178 1.36 -7.36 17.01
N SER A 179 0.45 -7.86 16.16
CA SER A 179 0.77 -8.88 15.16
C SER A 179 1.84 -8.41 14.17
N LEU A 180 1.72 -7.15 13.69
CA LEU A 180 2.70 -6.52 12.82
C LEU A 180 4.05 -6.34 13.51
N TYR A 181 4.08 -6.02 14.81
CA TYR A 181 5.34 -5.98 15.56
C TYR A 181 6.06 -7.33 15.58
N VAL A 182 5.31 -8.43 15.77
CA VAL A 182 5.89 -9.79 15.72
C VAL A 182 6.49 -10.07 14.33
N LEU A 183 5.75 -9.78 13.27
CA LEU A 183 6.23 -9.97 11.90
C LEU A 183 7.42 -9.06 11.56
N TYR A 184 7.39 -7.82 12.02
CA TYR A 184 8.51 -6.87 11.88
C TYR A 184 9.75 -7.39 12.61
N SER A 185 9.59 -7.96 13.80
CA SER A 185 10.71 -8.57 14.53
C SER A 185 11.32 -9.77 13.80
N VAL A 186 10.48 -10.60 13.15
CA VAL A 186 10.96 -11.69 12.30
C VAL A 186 11.71 -11.13 11.10
N TYR A 187 11.15 -10.14 10.41
CA TYR A 187 11.81 -9.47 9.29
C TYR A 187 13.18 -8.89 9.69
N TRP A 188 13.21 -8.08 10.75
CA TRP A 188 14.40 -7.40 11.26
C TRP A 188 15.52 -8.38 11.62
N ASN A 189 15.20 -9.46 12.34
CA ASN A 189 16.19 -10.46 12.73
C ASN A 189 16.79 -11.18 11.52
N ASN A 190 15.95 -11.57 10.55
CA ASN A 190 16.42 -12.26 9.35
C ASN A 190 17.21 -11.33 8.42
N ASP A 191 16.85 -10.06 8.33
CA ASP A 191 17.56 -9.08 7.52
C ASP A 191 18.96 -8.76 8.08
N ARG A 192 19.10 -8.64 9.42
CA ARG A 192 20.41 -8.51 10.07
C ARG A 192 21.29 -9.72 9.84
N LYS A 193 20.74 -10.94 9.97
CA LYS A 193 21.46 -12.19 9.68
C LYS A 193 21.90 -12.25 8.22
N LEU A 194 21.00 -11.97 7.29
CA LEU A 194 21.29 -11.97 5.86
C LEU A 194 22.41 -10.98 5.51
N THR A 195 22.31 -9.75 6.02
CA THR A 195 23.32 -8.71 5.82
C THR A 195 24.68 -9.11 6.39
N ALA A 196 24.70 -9.79 7.55
CA ALA A 196 25.93 -10.28 8.16
C ALA A 196 26.60 -11.39 7.32
N ILE A 197 25.86 -12.36 6.76
CA ILE A 197 26.49 -13.41 5.94
C ILE A 197 26.90 -12.87 4.57
N VAL A 198 26.12 -11.95 3.98
CA VAL A 198 26.48 -11.30 2.70
C VAL A 198 27.78 -10.51 2.85
N LYS A 199 27.95 -9.74 3.93
CA LYS A 199 29.21 -9.03 4.21
C LYS A 199 30.40 -9.98 4.37
N ARG A 200 30.19 -11.16 4.96
CA ARG A 200 31.25 -12.19 5.09
C ARG A 200 31.61 -12.84 3.76
N ARG A 201 30.64 -13.04 2.85
CA ARG A 201 30.87 -13.60 1.51
C ARG A 201 31.76 -12.72 0.63
N THR A 202 31.71 -11.40 0.80
CA THR A 202 32.54 -10.45 0.05
C THR A 202 34.01 -10.43 0.53
N SER A 203 34.35 -11.13 1.62
CA SER A 203 35.73 -11.26 2.09
C SER A 203 36.45 -12.44 1.39
N PRO A 204 37.74 -12.29 1.00
CA PRO A 204 38.45 -13.26 0.16
C PRO A 204 38.79 -14.60 0.83
N ILE A 205 38.34 -14.85 2.08
CA ILE A 205 38.83 -15.96 2.93
C ILE A 205 37.88 -17.18 2.92
N VAL A 206 36.66 -17.09 2.36
CA VAL A 206 35.60 -18.09 2.57
C VAL A 206 35.18 -18.78 1.27
N GLN A 207 36.06 -19.63 0.70
CA GLN A 207 35.73 -20.51 -0.43
C GLN A 207 35.39 -21.96 0.01
N ALA A 208 35.70 -22.35 1.25
CA ALA A 208 35.57 -23.75 1.70
C ALA A 208 34.14 -24.18 2.14
N HIS A 209 33.16 -23.26 2.20
CA HIS A 209 31.81 -23.56 2.69
C HIS A 209 30.70 -22.86 1.89
N GLU A 210 30.87 -22.78 0.56
CA GLU A 210 29.98 -22.00 -0.29
C GLU A 210 28.56 -22.58 -0.42
N SER A 211 28.41 -23.91 -0.48
CA SER A 211 27.10 -24.56 -0.66
C SER A 211 26.15 -24.37 0.53
N ALA A 212 26.62 -24.59 1.76
CA ALA A 212 25.81 -24.38 2.96
C ALA A 212 25.49 -22.89 3.21
N LEU A 213 26.40 -21.98 2.84
CA LEU A 213 26.17 -20.54 2.93
C LEU A 213 25.08 -20.08 1.95
N VAL A 214 25.08 -20.62 0.73
CA VAL A 214 24.06 -20.31 -0.29
C VAL A 214 22.67 -20.78 0.17
N GLU A 215 22.57 -21.98 0.74
CA GLU A 215 21.31 -22.50 1.28
C GLU A 215 20.76 -21.62 2.41
N ASP A 216 21.62 -21.19 3.34
CA ASP A 216 21.24 -20.29 4.43
C ASP A 216 20.75 -18.92 3.92
N ILE A 217 21.41 -18.36 2.89
CA ILE A 217 21.01 -17.09 2.25
C ILE A 217 19.61 -17.21 1.64
N GLU A 218 19.35 -18.28 0.89
CA GLU A 218 18.06 -18.50 0.24
C GLU A 218 16.95 -18.70 1.27
N ARG A 219 17.22 -19.45 2.34
CA ARG A 219 16.29 -19.66 3.44
C ARG A 219 15.95 -18.35 4.14
N LEU A 220 16.95 -17.55 4.52
CA LEU A 220 16.73 -16.25 5.18
C LEU A 220 15.97 -15.28 4.28
N ARG A 221 16.30 -15.24 2.98
CA ARG A 221 15.59 -14.41 2.00
C ARG A 221 14.12 -14.83 1.86
N ARG A 222 13.85 -16.14 1.83
CA ARG A 222 12.48 -16.69 1.78
C ARG A 222 11.67 -16.26 3.01
N ILE A 223 12.22 -16.45 4.21
CA ILE A 223 11.55 -16.06 5.47
C ILE A 223 11.31 -14.55 5.52
N ARG A 224 12.31 -13.74 5.12
CA ARG A 224 12.18 -12.27 5.04
C ARG A 224 11.06 -11.86 4.08
N ASN A 225 11.01 -12.44 2.89
CA ASN A 225 9.99 -12.13 1.89
C ASN A 225 8.59 -12.58 2.35
N GLN A 226 8.49 -13.73 3.01
CA GLN A 226 7.26 -14.19 3.64
C GLN A 226 6.80 -13.22 4.74
N ALA A 227 7.71 -12.74 5.59
CA ALA A 227 7.38 -11.76 6.62
C ALA A 227 6.84 -10.45 6.02
N ILE A 228 7.43 -9.94 4.93
CA ILE A 228 6.90 -8.78 4.19
C ILE A 228 5.50 -9.05 3.64
N PHE A 229 5.31 -10.20 3.00
CA PHE A 229 4.00 -10.59 2.46
C PHE A 229 2.93 -10.63 3.56
N PHE A 230 3.22 -11.27 4.69
CA PHE A 230 2.29 -11.34 5.82
C PHE A 230 2.11 -9.98 6.50
N MET A 231 3.12 -9.10 6.53
CA MET A 231 2.95 -7.73 7.03
C MET A 231 1.95 -6.94 6.18
N LEU A 232 1.99 -7.12 4.86
CA LEU A 232 1.02 -6.50 3.96
C LEU A 232 -0.35 -7.19 3.99
N ALA A 233 -0.44 -8.49 4.29
CA ALA A 233 -1.72 -9.21 4.32
C ALA A 233 -2.48 -9.04 5.66
N THR A 234 -1.76 -8.94 6.78
CA THR A 234 -2.36 -8.95 8.13
C THR A 234 -3.40 -7.85 8.35
N PRO A 235 -3.15 -6.56 7.99
CA PRO A 235 -4.12 -5.50 8.23
C PRO A 235 -5.42 -5.75 7.47
N MET A 236 -5.32 -6.23 6.24
CA MET A 236 -6.48 -6.59 5.41
C MET A 236 -7.34 -7.70 6.03
N LEU A 237 -6.73 -8.69 6.69
CA LEU A 237 -7.44 -9.84 7.26
C LEU A 237 -8.00 -9.58 8.68
N VAL A 238 -7.28 -8.83 9.50
CA VAL A 238 -7.56 -8.74 10.94
C VAL A 238 -8.38 -7.49 11.31
N THR A 239 -8.18 -6.38 10.60
CA THR A 239 -8.68 -5.08 11.09
C THR A 239 -10.16 -4.84 10.80
N GLY A 240 -10.69 -5.44 9.73
CA GLY A 240 -12.04 -5.15 9.24
C GLY A 240 -12.24 -3.73 8.72
N VAL A 241 -11.19 -2.90 8.63
CA VAL A 241 -11.27 -1.51 8.17
C VAL A 241 -11.16 -1.34 6.66
N MET A 242 -11.09 -2.45 5.92
CA MET A 242 -10.91 -2.45 4.47
C MET A 242 -11.96 -1.62 3.75
N SER A 243 -13.23 -1.74 4.16
CA SER A 243 -14.34 -0.97 3.62
C SER A 243 -14.16 0.53 3.82
N SER A 244 -13.64 0.94 4.98
CA SER A 244 -13.40 2.34 5.31
C SER A 244 -12.16 2.91 4.61
N VAL A 245 -11.12 2.11 4.39
CA VAL A 245 -9.96 2.48 3.55
C VAL A 245 -10.40 2.64 2.09
N LEU A 246 -11.24 1.72 1.60
CA LEU A 246 -11.82 1.80 0.27
C LEU A 246 -12.70 3.05 0.10
N ASP A 247 -13.54 3.38 1.09
CA ASP A 247 -14.30 4.64 1.10
C ASP A 247 -13.39 5.86 1.06
N GLY A 248 -12.31 5.84 1.84
CA GLY A 248 -11.29 6.89 1.82
C GLY A 248 -10.64 7.03 0.44
N ALA A 249 -10.35 5.93 -0.23
CA ALA A 249 -9.80 5.93 -1.58
C ALA A 249 -10.79 6.53 -2.59
N MET A 250 -12.06 6.13 -2.54
CA MET A 250 -13.12 6.65 -3.41
C MET A 250 -13.37 8.15 -3.19
N ARG A 251 -13.23 8.64 -1.95
CA ARG A 251 -13.24 10.08 -1.66
C ARG A 251 -12.02 10.80 -2.22
N ALA A 252 -10.83 10.21 -2.08
CA ALA A 252 -9.59 10.81 -2.58
C ALA A 252 -9.60 11.01 -4.10
N VAL A 253 -10.29 10.13 -4.84
CA VAL A 253 -10.48 10.25 -6.29
C VAL A 253 -11.76 11.00 -6.68
N ASN A 254 -12.47 11.62 -5.72
CA ASN A 254 -13.72 12.37 -5.91
C ASN A 254 -14.92 11.57 -6.47
N LEU A 255 -14.83 10.24 -6.52
CA LEU A 255 -15.94 9.37 -6.93
C LEU A 255 -17.00 9.26 -5.85
N ARG A 256 -16.61 9.37 -4.57
CA ARG A 256 -17.53 9.49 -3.44
C ARG A 256 -17.40 10.89 -2.82
N GLN A 257 -18.50 11.53 -2.51
CA GLN A 257 -18.52 12.84 -1.85
C GLN A 257 -19.50 12.81 -0.68
N ASP A 258 -18.99 13.00 0.52
CA ASP A 258 -19.80 13.14 1.72
C ASP A 258 -20.07 14.64 1.95
N HIS A 259 -21.25 14.99 2.48
CA HIS A 259 -21.65 16.38 2.80
C HIS A 259 -21.74 17.34 1.59
N ALA A 260 -22.18 16.85 0.43
CA ALA A 260 -22.35 17.67 -0.77
C ALA A 260 -23.72 18.39 -0.81
N ILE A 261 -23.80 19.50 -1.54
CA ILE A 261 -25.09 20.11 -1.90
C ILE A 261 -25.46 19.60 -3.29
N VAL A 262 -26.56 18.86 -3.38
CA VAL A 262 -27.02 18.25 -4.62
C VAL A 262 -28.30 18.94 -5.07
N TYR A 263 -28.31 19.39 -6.33
CA TYR A 263 -29.48 19.95 -6.98
C TYR A 263 -30.07 18.92 -7.95
N LEU A 264 -31.36 18.62 -7.77
CA LEU A 264 -32.05 17.56 -8.50
C LEU A 264 -33.12 18.09 -9.44
N ALA A 265 -33.07 17.72 -10.71
CA ALA A 265 -34.11 18.05 -11.68
C ALA A 265 -35.32 17.10 -11.59
N PRO A 266 -36.52 17.52 -12.04
CA PRO A 266 -37.65 16.62 -12.27
C PRO A 266 -37.34 15.55 -13.33
N PRO A 267 -37.94 14.35 -13.27
CA PRO A 267 -38.94 13.89 -12.28
C PRO A 267 -38.34 13.38 -10.96
N TYR A 268 -37.01 13.30 -10.85
CA TYR A 268 -36.32 12.72 -9.69
C TYR A 268 -36.53 13.53 -8.42
N SER A 269 -36.64 14.86 -8.54
CA SER A 269 -37.00 15.74 -7.41
C SER A 269 -38.32 15.32 -6.75
N ASN A 270 -39.25 14.76 -7.52
CA ASN A 270 -40.57 14.36 -7.02
C ASN A 270 -40.52 13.06 -6.20
N LEU A 271 -39.44 12.27 -6.35
CA LEU A 271 -39.22 11.05 -5.56
C LEU A 271 -38.73 11.36 -4.15
N LEU A 272 -38.34 12.61 -3.88
CA LEU A 272 -37.84 13.07 -2.60
C LEU A 272 -38.61 14.34 -2.14
N PRO A 273 -39.93 14.23 -1.88
CA PRO A 273 -40.81 15.38 -1.62
C PRO A 273 -40.44 16.15 -0.34
N THR A 274 -39.65 15.55 0.55
CA THR A 274 -39.22 16.14 1.82
C THR A 274 -38.20 17.28 1.64
N TYR A 275 -37.56 17.41 0.48
CA TYR A 275 -36.54 18.44 0.27
C TYR A 275 -37.12 19.71 -0.36
N PRO A 276 -36.69 20.90 0.12
CA PRO A 276 -37.17 22.16 -0.41
C PRO A 276 -36.68 22.39 -1.84
N MET A 277 -37.49 23.12 -2.61
CA MET A 277 -37.03 23.68 -3.87
C MET A 277 -35.90 24.67 -3.63
N SER A 278 -34.90 24.63 -4.51
CA SER A 278 -33.74 25.51 -4.40
C SER A 278 -34.12 26.96 -4.68
N ASN A 279 -33.62 27.85 -3.82
CA ASN A 279 -33.65 29.29 -4.07
C ASN A 279 -32.54 29.73 -5.04
N ALA A 280 -31.46 28.96 -5.15
CA ALA A 280 -30.31 29.25 -6.00
C ALA A 280 -30.53 28.78 -7.45
N MET A 281 -31.23 27.66 -7.66
CA MET A 281 -31.58 27.15 -8.99
C MET A 281 -33.07 26.88 -9.13
N LYS A 282 -33.75 27.74 -9.91
CA LYS A 282 -35.18 27.59 -10.18
C LYS A 282 -35.47 26.24 -10.86
N GLY A 283 -36.43 25.50 -10.30
CA GLY A 283 -36.88 24.22 -10.85
C GLY A 283 -36.09 22.99 -10.37
N TYR A 284 -35.11 23.17 -9.49
CA TYR A 284 -34.37 22.07 -8.87
C TYR A 284 -34.72 21.94 -7.39
N ALA A 285 -34.78 20.70 -6.88
CA ALA A 285 -34.81 20.46 -5.44
C ALA A 285 -33.39 20.53 -4.86
N GLU A 286 -33.22 21.08 -3.66
CA GLU A 286 -31.92 21.24 -3.00
C GLU A 286 -31.78 20.26 -1.84
N ILE A 287 -30.83 19.33 -1.96
CA ILE A 287 -30.48 18.37 -0.93
C ILE A 287 -29.17 18.85 -0.30
N LYS A 288 -29.29 19.44 0.89
CA LYS A 288 -28.12 19.79 1.71
C LYS A 288 -27.63 18.54 2.43
N ASP A 289 -26.31 18.44 2.58
CA ASP A 289 -25.66 17.35 3.30
C ASP A 289 -25.89 15.96 2.68
N ALA A 290 -26.03 15.92 1.35
CA ALA A 290 -26.22 14.68 0.62
C ALA A 290 -24.93 13.85 0.60
N THR A 291 -25.09 12.53 0.66
CA THR A 291 -23.97 11.59 0.43
C THR A 291 -24.04 11.07 -1.00
N VAL A 292 -23.08 11.45 -1.82
CA VAL A 292 -22.90 10.94 -3.19
C VAL A 292 -22.04 9.69 -3.08
N LEU A 293 -22.63 8.51 -3.29
CA LEU A 293 -21.96 7.22 -3.14
C LEU A 293 -21.05 6.93 -4.34
N LEU A 294 -21.45 7.33 -5.55
CA LEU A 294 -20.67 7.13 -6.76
C LEU A 294 -21.01 8.22 -7.79
N HIS A 295 -20.01 8.89 -8.33
CA HIS A 295 -20.11 9.92 -9.37
C HIS A 295 -18.91 9.85 -10.32
N GLY A 296 -19.08 10.22 -11.58
CA GLY A 296 -17.98 10.36 -12.55
C GLY A 296 -17.52 9.07 -13.22
N ILE A 297 -18.24 7.96 -13.03
CA ILE A 297 -18.06 6.70 -13.78
C ILE A 297 -19.42 6.27 -14.34
N GLY A 298 -19.47 6.07 -15.65
CA GLY A 298 -20.71 5.80 -16.38
C GLY A 298 -21.54 7.08 -16.61
N LYS A 299 -22.85 6.93 -16.76
CA LYS A 299 -23.79 8.05 -17.03
C LYS A 299 -24.63 8.48 -15.84
N ASN A 300 -24.55 7.74 -14.73
CA ASN A 300 -25.42 7.91 -13.59
C ASN A 300 -24.61 8.12 -12.32
N THR A 301 -25.13 8.98 -11.46
CA THR A 301 -24.68 9.21 -10.10
C THR A 301 -25.59 8.49 -9.12
N VAL A 302 -25.00 7.83 -8.13
CA VAL A 302 -25.73 7.18 -7.02
C VAL A 302 -25.71 8.11 -5.81
N LEU A 303 -26.89 8.50 -5.36
CA LEU A 303 -27.10 9.32 -4.18
C LEU A 303 -27.66 8.45 -3.05
N SER A 304 -27.20 8.70 -1.83
CA SER A 304 -27.89 8.24 -0.62
C SER A 304 -28.53 9.44 0.06
N ALA A 305 -29.86 9.46 0.08
CA ALA A 305 -30.66 10.48 0.74
C ALA A 305 -31.35 9.89 1.98
N LYS A 306 -31.42 10.66 3.07
CA LYS A 306 -32.19 10.31 4.26
C LYS A 306 -33.62 10.82 4.07
N LEU A 307 -34.56 9.91 3.84
CA LEU A 307 -35.99 10.21 3.81
C LEU A 307 -36.59 9.79 5.15
N ASP A 308 -36.97 10.76 5.97
CA ASP A 308 -37.49 10.57 7.33
C ASP A 308 -36.56 9.74 8.24
N ARG A 309 -36.78 8.42 8.31
CA ARG A 309 -36.02 7.45 9.11
C ARG A 309 -35.32 6.36 8.28
N GLU A 310 -35.51 6.35 6.96
CA GLU A 310 -34.89 5.39 6.06
C GLU A 310 -33.89 6.06 5.13
N THR A 311 -32.72 5.43 4.96
CA THR A 311 -31.78 5.78 3.89
C THR A 311 -32.25 5.14 2.60
N ARG A 312 -32.57 5.97 1.60
CA ARG A 312 -32.89 5.50 0.25
C ARG A 312 -31.77 5.88 -0.70
N GLU A 313 -31.41 4.91 -1.54
CA GLU A 313 -30.47 5.12 -2.63
C GLU A 313 -31.26 5.52 -3.88
N LEU A 314 -30.80 6.57 -4.56
CA LEU A 314 -31.41 7.08 -5.78
C LEU A 314 -30.33 7.13 -6.86
N VAL A 315 -30.59 6.46 -7.98
CA VAL A 315 -29.76 6.53 -9.18
C VAL A 315 -30.30 7.63 -10.06
N VAL A 316 -29.47 8.62 -10.37
CA VAL A 316 -29.86 9.81 -11.13
C VAL A 316 -28.87 10.01 -12.28
N PRO A 317 -29.35 10.22 -13.52
CA PRO A 317 -28.48 10.57 -14.64
C PRO A 317 -27.68 11.85 -14.37
N ASP A 318 -26.42 11.87 -14.81
CA ASP A 318 -25.51 12.99 -14.56
C ASP A 318 -25.99 14.30 -15.21
N ASP A 319 -26.76 14.23 -16.30
CA ASP A 319 -27.35 15.40 -16.97
C ASP A 319 -28.53 16.02 -16.20
N LYS A 320 -29.05 15.33 -15.18
CA LYS A 320 -30.19 15.77 -14.34
C LYS A 320 -29.76 16.20 -12.95
N LEU A 321 -28.46 16.31 -12.71
CA LEU A 321 -27.88 16.49 -11.40
C LEU A 321 -26.75 17.51 -11.43
N ILE A 322 -26.74 18.43 -10.46
CA ILE A 322 -25.63 19.36 -10.25
C ILE A 322 -25.11 19.18 -8.83
N ILE A 323 -23.82 18.91 -8.70
CA ILE A 323 -23.14 18.76 -7.40
C ILE A 323 -22.35 20.03 -7.12
N SER A 324 -22.64 20.68 -5.99
CA SER A 324 -21.85 21.81 -5.48
C SER A 324 -21.12 21.40 -4.21
N ARG A 325 -19.82 21.71 -4.16
CA ARG A 325 -18.98 21.50 -2.97
C ARG A 325 -19.03 22.74 -2.10
N LYS A 326 -19.09 22.50 -0.80
CA LYS A 326 -18.91 23.52 0.22
C LYS A 326 -17.43 23.71 0.53
#